data_AF-A0A3R6NDW5-F1
#
_entry.id   AF-A0A3R6NDW5-F1
#
_cell.length_a   1.000
_cell.length_b   1.000
_cell.length_c   1.000
_cell.angle_alpha   90.00
_cell.angle_beta   90.00
_cell.angle_gamma   90.00
#
_symmetry.space_group_name_H-M   'P 1'
#
loop_
_entity.id
_entity.type
_entity.pdbx_description
1 polymer ?
#
loop_
_entity_poly.entity_id
_entity_poly.type
_entity_poly.pdbx_seq_one_letter_code
_entity_poly.pdbx_strand_id
1 'polypeptide(L)' 'MSKEFRFFTFLIESYAREKNMSASDVLKILDEKNLTDFIFNMYEIYHVEAIENAYMDIDSLIKTGKTAW' A
#
# COMPACT_ATOMS: atom_id res chain seq x y z
N MET A 1 -9.78 -12.93 -10.92
CA MET A 1 -9.07 -11.95 -10.06
C MET A 1 -8.77 -12.63 -8.74
N SER A 2 -7.50 -12.65 -8.32
CA SER A 2 -7.11 -13.28 -7.05
C SER A 2 -7.62 -12.46 -5.85
N LYS A 3 -7.52 -12.97 -4.63
CA LYS A 3 -7.94 -12.22 -3.43
C LYS A 3 -6.97 -11.09 -3.13
N GLU A 4 -5.68 -11.38 -3.30
CA GLU A 4 -4.52 -10.51 -3.20
C GLU A 4 -4.69 -9.30 -4.12
N PHE A 5 -5.00 -9.53 -5.41
CA PHE A 5 -5.20 -8.42 -6.35
C PHE A 5 -6.38 -7.53 -5.95
N ARG A 6 -7.51 -8.11 -5.54
CA ARG A 6 -8.68 -7.34 -5.10
C ARG A 6 -8.38 -6.50 -3.87
N PHE A 7 -7.70 -7.08 -2.89
CA PHE A 7 -7.29 -6.37 -1.69
C PHE A 7 -6.26 -5.27 -2.01
N PHE A 8 -5.27 -5.56 -2.86
CA PHE A 8 -4.28 -4.58 -3.27
C PHE A 8 -4.93 -3.37 -3.96
N THR A 9 -5.85 -3.58 -4.91
CA THR A 9 -6.61 -2.48 -5.52
C THR A 9 -7.35 -1.66 -4.47
N PHE A 10 -8.06 -2.33 -3.56
CA PHE A 10 -8.79 -1.67 -2.47
C PHE A 10 -7.88 -0.87 -1.53
N LEU A 11 -6.72 -1.42 -1.16
CA LEU A 11 -5.74 -0.78 -0.30
C LEU A 11 -5.20 0.50 -0.93
N ILE A 12 -4.79 0.44 -2.21
CA ILE A 12 -4.26 1.59 -2.93
C ILE A 12 -5.32 2.68 -3.11
N GLU A 13 -6.55 2.33 -3.46
CA GLU A 13 -7.65 3.31 -3.59
C GLU A 13 -8.00 3.96 -2.25
N SER A 14 -7.98 3.19 -1.16
CA SER A 14 -8.32 3.70 0.17
C SER A 14 -7.21 4.58 0.75
N TYR A 15 -5.94 4.19 0.56
CA TYR A 15 -4.78 5.01 0.89
C TYR A 15 -4.74 6.30 0.07
N ALA A 16 -5.00 6.22 -1.25
CA ALA A 16 -5.08 7.40 -2.10
C ALA A 16 -6.15 8.38 -1.62
N ARG A 17 -7.33 7.88 -1.23
CA ARG A 17 -8.39 8.70 -0.64
C ARG A 17 -7.96 9.37 0.66
N GLU A 18 -7.29 8.63 1.55
CA GLU A 18 -6.79 9.17 2.83
C GLU A 18 -5.76 10.29 2.62
N LYS A 19 -4.85 10.11 1.64
CA LYS A 19 -3.83 11.12 1.28
C LYS A 19 -4.33 12.23 0.36
N ASN A 20 -5.60 12.22 -0.04
CA ASN A 20 -6.18 13.14 -1.02
C ASN A 20 -5.40 13.14 -2.36
N MET A 21 -5.06 11.94 -2.84
CA MET A 21 -4.32 11.65 -4.07
C MET A 21 -5.15 10.74 -4.99
N SER A 22 -4.73 10.59 -6.25
CA SER A 22 -5.27 9.54 -7.11
C SER A 22 -4.55 8.20 -6.88
N ALA A 23 -5.24 7.09 -7.09
CA ALA A 23 -4.62 5.76 -7.04
C ALA A 23 -3.45 5.62 -8.03
N SER A 24 -3.56 6.27 -9.19
CA SER A 24 -2.48 6.31 -10.19
C SER A 24 -1.24 7.03 -9.69
N ASP A 25 -1.39 8.13 -8.95
CA ASP A 25 -0.25 8.86 -8.36
C ASP A 25 0.44 8.02 -7.28
N VAL A 26 -0.36 7.33 -6.45
CA VAL A 26 0.18 6.41 -5.44
C VAL A 26 0.96 5.28 -6.11
N LEU A 27 0.39 4.60 -7.11
CA LEU A 27 1.08 3.53 -7.82
C LEU A 27 2.39 4.01 -8.44
N LYS A 28 2.40 5.21 -9.04
CA LYS A 28 3.62 5.80 -9.60
C LYS A 28 4.70 5.99 -8.53
N ILE A 29 4.35 6.47 -7.34
CA ILE A 29 5.31 6.63 -6.22
C ILE A 29 5.86 5.28 -5.78
N LEU A 30 5.00 4.25 -5.70
CA LEU A 30 5.43 2.91 -5.32
C LEU A 30 6.34 2.29 -6.37
N ASP A 31 6.01 2.41 -7.66
CA ASP A 31 6.82 1.92 -8.78
C ASP A 31 8.19 2.61 -8.83
N GLU A 32 8.23 3.94 -8.70
CA GLU A 32 9.49 4.72 -8.67
C GLU A 32 10.41 4.30 -7.51
N LYS A 33 9.84 3.75 -6.44
CA LYS A 33 10.57 3.26 -5.25
C LYS A 33 10.75 1.74 -5.22
N ASN A 34 10.29 1.01 -6.25
CA ASN A 34 10.28 -0.46 -6.30
C ASN A 34 9.53 -1.11 -5.11
N LEU A 35 8.42 -0.50 -4.67
CA LEU A 35 7.61 -0.94 -3.52
C LEU A 35 6.34 -1.71 -3.92
N THR A 36 5.93 -1.66 -5.19
CA THR A 36 4.65 -2.23 -5.66
C THR A 36 4.54 -3.73 -5.36
N ASP A 37 5.53 -4.52 -5.76
CA ASP A 37 5.55 -5.96 -5.48
C ASP A 37 5.65 -6.26 -3.98
N PHE A 38 6.39 -5.43 -3.24
CA PHE A 38 6.51 -5.59 -1.79
C PHE A 38 5.14 -5.44 -1.13
N ILE A 39 4.43 -4.35 -1.40
CA ILE A 39 3.10 -4.06 -0.82
C ILE A 39 2.07 -5.10 -1.29
N PHE A 40 2.14 -5.54 -2.54
CA PHE A 40 1.27 -6.62 -3.06
C PHE A 40 1.45 -7.93 -2.27
N ASN A 41 2.70 -8.29 -1.96
CA ASN A 41 3.04 -9.51 -1.23
C ASN A 41 2.72 -9.44 0.28
N MET A 42 2.45 -8.24 0.82
CA MET A 42 2.06 -8.05 2.23
C MET A 42 0.59 -8.40 2.51
N TYR A 43 -0.13 -8.99 1.54
CA TYR A 43 -1.54 -9.37 1.65
C TYR A 43 -1.86 -10.07 2.97
N GLU A 44 -1.11 -11.12 3.34
CA GLU A 44 -1.38 -11.93 4.54
C GLU A 44 -1.36 -11.13 5.84
N ILE A 45 -0.62 -10.02 5.89
CA ILE A 45 -0.53 -9.14 7.07
C ILE A 45 -1.59 -8.03 6.97
N TYR A 46 -1.64 -7.31 5.86
CA TYR A 46 -2.52 -6.16 5.71
C TYR A 46 -4.01 -6.51 5.67
N HIS A 47 -4.37 -7.73 5.24
CA HIS A 47 -5.78 -8.10 5.13
C HIS A 47 -6.43 -8.54 6.46
N VAL A 48 -5.63 -8.78 7.51
CA VAL A 48 -6.13 -9.24 8.82
C VAL A 48 -6.11 -8.13 9.88
N GLU A 49 -5.34 -7.07 9.66
CA GLU A 49 -5.20 -5.94 10.58
C GLU A 49 -6.12 -4.76 10.25
N ALA A 50 -6.07 -3.73 11.08
CA ALA A 50 -6.66 -2.43 10.75
C ALA A 50 -5.97 -1.85 9.52
N ILE A 51 -6.75 -1.31 8.58
CA ILE A 51 -6.20 -0.79 7.31
C ILE A 51 -5.26 0.40 7.54
N GLU A 52 -5.45 1.13 8.63
CA GLU A 52 -4.59 2.22 9.07
C GLU A 52 -3.16 1.76 9.36
N ASN A 53 -2.95 0.51 9.81
CA ASN A 53 -1.60 -0.04 9.99
C ASN A 53 -0.88 -0.17 8.64
N ALA A 54 -1.59 -0.59 7.59
CA ALA A 54 -1.04 -0.66 6.25
C ALA A 54 -0.70 0.75 5.72
N TYR A 55 -1.52 1.76 6.03
CA TYR A 55 -1.20 3.15 5.67
C TYR A 55 0.07 3.65 6.34
N MET A 56 0.22 3.40 7.64
CA MET A 56 1.43 3.77 8.39
C MET A 56 2.68 3.08 7.84
N ASP A 57 2.57 1.81 7.45
CA ASP A 57 3.68 1.08 6.84
C ASP A 57 4.04 1.64 5.46
N ILE A 58 3.04 1.91 4.61
CA ILE A 58 3.23 2.55 3.29
C ILE A 58 3.90 3.92 3.44
N ASP A 59 3.46 4.74 4.39
CA ASP A 59 4.09 6.03 4.70
C ASP A 59 5.58 5.86 5.09
N SER A 60 5.87 4.88 5.96
CA SER A 60 7.24 4.59 6.39
C SER A 60 8.11 4.09 5.23
N LEU A 61 7.60 3.19 4.40
CA LEU A 61 8.30 2.66 3.22
C LEU A 61 8.59 3.77 2.21
N ILE A 62 7.62 4.63 1.92
CA ILE A 62 7.80 5.76 0.98
C ILE A 62 8.86 6.72 1.52
N LYS A 63 8.84 7.02 2.83
CA LYS A 63 9.71 8.01 3.47
C LYS A 63 11.12 7.49 3.73
N THR A 64 11.25 6.24 4.17
CA THR A 64 12.50 5.70 4.75
C THR A 64 13.02 4.46 4.03
N GLY A 65 12.21 3.83 3.18
CA GLY A 65 12.53 2.53 2.58
C GLY A 65 12.45 1.36 3.57
N LYS A 66 11.86 1.56 4.75
CA LYS A 66 11.71 0.54 5.80
C LYS A 66 10.28 0.48 6.30
N THR A 67 9.88 -0.69 6.77
CA THR A 67 8.60 -0.92 7.45
C THR A 67 8.47 -0.02 8.69
N ALA A 68 7.22 0.28 9.07
CA ALA A 68 6.90 0.98 10.31
C ALA A 68 7.11 0.10 11.56
N TRP A 69 7.35 -1.20 11.35
CA TRP A 69 7.57 -2.23 12.35
C TRP A 69 8.97 -2.84 12.24
#